data_AF-C7M996-F1
#
_entry.id   AF-C7M996-F1
#
_cell.length_a   1.000
_cell.length_b   1.000
_cell.length_c   1.000
_cell.angle_alpha   90.00
_cell.angle_beta   90.00
_cell.angle_gamma   90.00
#
_symmetry.space_group_name_H-M   'P 1'
#
loop_
_entity.id
_entity.type
_entity.pdbx_description
1 polymer ?
#
loop_
_entity_poly.entity_id
_entity_poly.type
_entity_poly.pdbx_seq_one_letter_code
_entity_poly.pdbx_strand_id
1 'polypeptide(L)'
;MNNNNYPTWLVTSEIAKELKEIGFDCPCSFFYKKNNNNDFSLCLNTIDDEINIGGVDYKNTTYIYSYLIDELNNNKRDLYVSAPTWDDTLAWFRAKGYKITFKDINIGTQCAFYHLDIKEGHTFSYFAKKYEKAREGLVMKLIEVHKEFGNNIKRFD
;
A
#
# COMPACT_ATOMS: atom_id res chain seq x y z
N MET A 1 21.20 -2.99 -4.75
CA MET A 1 20.29 -3.41 -3.66
C MET A 1 20.00 -2.17 -2.84
N ASN A 2 18.81 -1.59 -2.92
CA ASN A 2 18.49 -0.44 -2.08
C ASN A 2 18.26 -0.96 -0.66
N ASN A 3 19.17 -0.62 0.24
CA ASN A 3 19.02 -0.79 1.69
C ASN A 3 18.00 0.23 2.18
N ASN A 4 16.72 -0.02 1.92
CA ASN A 4 15.66 0.75 2.57
C ASN A 4 15.54 0.19 4.00
N ASN A 5 15.98 0.96 4.99
CA ASN A 5 15.85 0.69 6.42
C ASN A 5 14.37 0.69 6.90
N TYR A 6 13.43 0.38 6.02
CA TYR A 6 12.01 0.40 6.26
C TYR A 6 11.47 -1.01 6.50
N PRO A 7 10.41 -1.16 7.31
CA PRO A 7 9.84 -2.46 7.57
C PRO A 7 9.33 -3.13 6.29
N THR A 8 9.60 -4.42 6.13
CA THR A 8 9.26 -5.18 4.91
C THR A 8 7.77 -5.54 4.80
N TRP A 9 7.00 -5.31 5.87
CA TRP A 9 5.54 -5.53 5.91
C TRP A 9 4.73 -4.32 5.39
N LEU A 10 5.38 -3.17 5.16
CA LEU A 10 4.81 -2.02 4.45
C LEU A 10 5.17 -2.09 2.96
N VAL A 11 4.32 -1.48 2.12
CA VAL A 11 4.72 -1.15 0.75
C VAL A 11 5.83 -0.09 0.77
N THR A 12 6.70 -0.10 -0.24
CA THR A 12 7.77 0.92 -0.33
C THR A 12 7.19 2.32 -0.59
N SER A 13 7.97 3.36 -0.28
CA SER A 13 7.56 4.75 -0.57
C SER A 13 7.33 5.02 -2.06
N GLU A 14 8.01 4.26 -2.94
CA GLU A 14 7.78 4.29 -4.39
C GLU A 14 6.38 3.75 -4.73
N ILE A 15 6.04 2.54 -4.27
CA ILE A 15 4.72 1.95 -4.47
C ILE A 15 3.61 2.79 -3.82
N ALA A 16 3.86 3.34 -2.64
CA ALA A 16 2.90 4.19 -1.93
C ALA A 16 2.53 5.45 -2.74
N LYS A 17 3.49 6.06 -3.45
CA LYS A 17 3.21 7.22 -4.33
C LYS A 17 2.34 6.83 -5.50
N GLU A 18 2.67 5.72 -6.15
CA GLU A 18 1.88 5.17 -7.25
C GLU A 18 0.43 4.87 -6.80
N LEU A 19 0.25 4.32 -5.59
CA LEU A 19 -1.06 4.12 -4.98
C LEU A 19 -1.81 5.44 -4.74
N LYS A 20 -1.13 6.47 -4.23
CA LYS A 20 -1.71 7.82 -4.05
C LYS A 20 -2.19 8.41 -5.38
N GLU A 21 -1.40 8.28 -6.44
CA GLU A 21 -1.75 8.77 -7.78
C GLU A 21 -3.02 8.12 -8.34
N ILE A 22 -3.25 6.84 -8.03
CA ILE A 22 -4.46 6.11 -8.45
C ILE A 22 -5.64 6.26 -7.47
N GLY A 23 -5.53 7.15 -6.49
CA GLY A 23 -6.62 7.49 -5.58
C GLY A 23 -6.80 6.50 -4.42
N PHE A 24 -5.73 5.83 -3.97
CA PHE A 24 -5.77 5.07 -2.72
C PHE A 24 -6.20 5.98 -1.56
N ASP A 25 -7.26 5.60 -0.87
CA ASP A 25 -7.98 6.45 0.08
C ASP A 25 -8.24 5.78 1.43
N CYS A 26 -7.75 4.55 1.63
CA CYS A 26 -7.88 3.87 2.91
C CYS A 26 -7.04 4.53 4.01
N PRO A 27 -7.52 4.47 5.26
CA PRO A 27 -6.76 4.94 6.40
C PRO A 27 -5.52 4.08 6.64
N CYS A 28 -4.42 4.69 7.09
CA CYS A 28 -3.17 3.99 7.37
C CYS A 28 -2.57 4.44 8.71
N SER A 29 -2.10 3.45 9.49
CA SER A 29 -1.36 3.71 10.72
C SER A 29 0.03 4.30 10.48
N PHE A 30 0.56 4.19 9.26
CA PHE A 30 1.85 4.76 8.88
C PHE A 30 1.71 5.62 7.63
N PHE A 31 2.64 6.57 7.47
CA PHE A 31 2.77 7.36 6.26
C PHE A 31 4.22 7.74 5.99
N TYR A 32 4.51 8.04 4.74
CA TYR A 32 5.77 8.62 4.30
C TYR A 32 5.62 10.14 4.22
N LYS A 33 6.43 10.87 5.00
CA LYS A 33 6.52 12.33 4.94
C LYS A 33 7.65 12.74 4.02
N LYS A 34 7.36 13.60 3.03
CA LYS A 34 8.39 14.18 2.16
C LYS A 34 9.23 15.19 2.94
N ASN A 35 10.55 15.03 2.87
CA ASN A 35 11.53 15.95 3.44
C ASN A 35 12.01 16.95 2.39
N ASN A 36 12.69 18.02 2.83
CA ASN A 36 13.20 19.09 1.96
C ASN A 36 14.15 18.59 0.86
N ASN A 37 14.82 17.46 1.08
CA ASN A 37 15.77 16.86 0.14
C ASN A 37 15.10 15.90 -0.86
N ASN A 38 13.77 15.93 -1.01
CA ASN A 38 12.97 14.95 -1.76
C ASN A 38 13.04 13.50 -1.27
N ASP A 39 13.71 13.24 -0.14
CA ASP A 39 13.68 11.96 0.55
C ASP A 39 12.39 11.82 1.39
N PHE A 40 12.08 10.61 1.85
CA PHE A 40 10.92 10.31 2.67
C PHE A 40 11.34 9.76 4.03
N SER A 41 10.67 10.20 5.09
CA SER A 41 10.73 9.57 6.41
C SER A 41 9.46 8.78 6.67
N LEU A 42 9.60 7.57 7.23
CA LEU A 42 8.45 6.80 7.74
C LEU A 42 8.00 7.40 9.08
N CYS A 43 6.72 7.74 9.17
CA CYS A 43 6.09 8.29 10.36
C CYS A 43 4.93 7.39 10.80
N LEU A 44 4.74 7.29 12.11
CA LEU A 44 3.52 6.74 12.69
C LEU A 44 2.43 7.81 12.59
N ASN A 45 1.24 7.40 12.17
CA ASN A 45 0.08 8.26 12.15
C ASN A 45 -0.51 8.36 13.54
N THR A 46 -0.50 9.56 14.09
CA THR A 46 -0.95 9.89 15.43
C THR A 46 -1.98 11.01 15.33
N ILE A 47 -3.12 10.86 15.99
CA ILE A 47 -4.08 11.96 16.13
C ILE A 47 -3.54 12.80 17.27
N ASP A 48 -2.80 13.84 16.93
CA ASP A 48 -2.20 14.73 17.90
C ASP A 48 -2.39 16.17 17.47
N ASP A 49 -3.59 16.68 17.74
CA ASP A 49 -3.90 18.11 17.62
C ASP A 49 -3.24 18.93 18.77
N GLU A 50 -2.41 18.33 19.64
CA GLU A 50 -1.83 18.97 20.82
C GLU A 50 -0.28 18.90 20.95
N ILE A 51 0.51 18.67 19.89
CA ILE A 51 1.97 18.91 19.99
C ILE A 51 2.34 20.30 19.48
N ASN A 52 2.15 21.27 20.36
CA ASN A 52 3.13 22.33 20.55
C ASN A 52 3.01 22.83 21.99
N ILE A 53 4.05 22.72 22.81
CA ILE A 53 4.43 23.66 23.89
C ILE A 53 5.69 23.11 24.59
N GLY A 54 6.70 23.97 24.73
CA GLY A 54 8.00 23.64 25.30
C GLY A 54 7.95 23.09 26.72
N GLY A 55 8.44 21.85 26.87
CA GLY A 55 8.89 21.33 28.15
C GLY A 55 7.91 20.42 28.89
N VAL A 56 7.16 19.57 28.19
CA VAL A 56 6.54 18.41 28.83
C VAL A 56 7.17 17.12 28.33
N ASP A 57 7.86 16.44 29.24
CA ASP A 57 8.41 15.10 29.10
C ASP A 57 7.30 14.10 29.37
N TYR A 58 6.97 13.30 28.37
CA TYR A 58 6.14 12.14 28.57
C TYR A 58 6.49 10.99 27.63
N LYS A 59 6.72 9.85 28.27
CA LYS A 59 6.60 8.47 27.80
C LYS A 59 5.18 8.16 27.26
N ASN A 60 4.64 9.00 26.36
CA ASN A 60 3.23 9.03 25.99
C ASN A 60 2.86 7.99 24.93
N THR A 61 2.02 7.04 25.33
CA THR A 61 1.26 6.16 24.44
C THR A 61 0.40 7.02 23.51
N THR A 62 0.71 7.00 22.23
CA THR A 62 -0.20 7.56 21.22
C THR A 62 -1.32 6.58 20.95
N TYR A 63 -2.57 7.02 21.11
CA TYR A 63 -3.74 6.22 20.79
C TYR A 63 -4.27 6.57 19.41
N ILE A 64 -4.61 5.54 18.65
CA ILE A 64 -5.46 5.67 17.48
C ILE A 64 -6.87 5.30 17.94
N TYR A 65 -7.77 6.29 17.99
CA TYR A 65 -9.16 6.02 18.30
C TYR A 65 -9.87 5.45 17.06
N SER A 66 -10.57 4.32 17.22
CA SER A 66 -11.24 3.64 16.10
C SER A 66 -12.29 4.50 15.40
N TYR A 67 -12.97 5.40 16.12
CA TYR A 67 -13.97 6.30 15.55
C TYR A 67 -13.37 7.44 14.70
N LEU A 68 -12.04 7.64 14.74
CA LEU A 68 -11.31 8.64 13.95
C LEU A 68 -10.48 7.99 12.83
N ILE A 69 -10.64 6.69 12.60
CA ILE A 69 -9.78 5.95 11.68
C ILE A 69 -9.86 6.52 10.26
N ASP A 70 -11.02 6.98 9.80
CA ASP A 70 -11.22 7.55 8.46
C ASP A 70 -10.48 8.89 8.23
N GLU A 71 -10.09 9.56 9.31
CA GLU A 71 -9.29 10.78 9.27
C GLU A 71 -7.80 10.49 9.00
N LEU A 72 -7.39 9.22 9.10
CA LEU A 72 -6.00 8.76 8.89
C LEU A 72 -5.61 8.56 7.42
N ASN A 73 -6.45 9.00 6.48
CA ASN A 73 -6.09 9.03 5.07
C ASN A 73 -5.11 10.20 4.80
N ASN A 74 -3.81 9.90 4.88
CA ASN A 74 -2.73 10.86 4.65
C ASN A 74 -2.61 11.32 3.20
N ASN A 75 -3.22 10.61 2.23
CA ASN A 75 -3.21 11.01 0.83
C ASN A 75 -4.03 12.29 0.59
N LYS A 76 -4.84 12.74 1.55
CA LYS A 76 -5.52 14.05 1.54
C LYS A 76 -4.58 15.25 1.74
N ARG A 77 -3.31 15.02 2.13
CA ARG A 77 -2.31 16.07 2.39
C ARG A 77 -1.18 16.01 1.35
N ASP A 78 -0.72 17.15 0.85
CA ASP A 78 0.23 17.18 -0.28
C ASP A 78 1.60 16.55 0.06
N LEU A 79 2.16 16.88 1.22
CA LEU A 79 3.51 16.44 1.62
C LEU A 79 3.58 14.99 2.15
N TYR A 80 2.44 14.28 2.17
CA TYR A 80 2.26 13.03 2.90
C TYR A 80 1.78 11.96 1.92
N VAL A 81 2.23 10.72 2.11
CA VAL A 81 1.79 9.57 1.32
C VAL A 81 1.45 8.45 2.29
N SER A 82 0.21 7.95 2.26
CA SER A 82 -0.20 6.81 3.09
C SER A 82 0.74 5.63 2.86
N ALA A 83 1.18 4.97 3.94
CA ALA A 83 2.04 3.79 3.88
C ALA A 83 1.22 2.56 4.32
N PRO A 84 0.43 1.95 3.41
CA PRO A 84 -0.34 0.77 3.74
C PRO A 84 0.54 -0.46 3.92
N THR A 85 0.02 -1.46 4.63
CA THR A 85 0.59 -2.80 4.55
C THR A 85 0.31 -3.39 3.16
N TRP A 86 1.02 -4.47 2.83
CA TRP A 86 0.69 -5.24 1.62
C TRP A 86 -0.74 -5.77 1.64
N ASP A 87 -1.25 -6.17 2.81
CA ASP A 87 -2.60 -6.71 2.96
C ASP A 87 -3.67 -5.63 2.78
N ASP A 88 -3.46 -4.42 3.33
CA ASP A 88 -4.36 -3.26 3.13
C ASP A 88 -4.43 -2.88 1.64
N THR A 89 -3.29 -2.89 0.96
CA THR A 89 -3.19 -2.59 -0.47
C THR A 89 -4.00 -3.60 -1.29
N LEU A 90 -3.82 -4.90 -1.02
CA LEU A 90 -4.55 -5.97 -1.71
C LEU A 90 -6.04 -5.97 -1.35
N ALA A 91 -6.42 -5.61 -0.13
CA ALA A 91 -7.82 -5.44 0.27
C ALA A 91 -8.50 -4.31 -0.51
N TRP A 92 -7.81 -3.18 -0.70
CA TRP A 92 -8.32 -2.05 -1.48
C TRP A 92 -8.60 -2.44 -2.95
N PHE A 93 -7.68 -3.17 -3.59
CA PHE A 93 -7.93 -3.70 -4.93
C PHE A 93 -9.11 -4.69 -4.95
N ARG A 94 -9.19 -5.63 -4.01
CA ARG A 94 -10.33 -6.57 -3.93
C ARG A 94 -11.67 -5.86 -3.77
N ALA A 95 -11.73 -4.80 -2.95
CA ALA A 95 -12.93 -3.98 -2.77
C ALA A 95 -13.36 -3.27 -4.07
N LYS A 96 -12.43 -3.05 -5.01
CA LYS A 96 -12.73 -2.53 -6.35
C LYS A 96 -13.08 -3.61 -7.38
N GLY A 97 -13.12 -4.89 -6.99
CA GLY A 97 -13.55 -6.01 -7.83
C GLY A 97 -12.41 -6.78 -8.51
N TYR A 98 -11.15 -6.50 -8.19
CA TYR A 98 -10.03 -7.28 -8.72
C TYR A 98 -9.99 -8.68 -8.10
N LYS A 99 -10.03 -9.72 -8.94
CA LYS A 99 -9.87 -11.12 -8.51
C LYS A 99 -8.39 -11.46 -8.49
N ILE A 100 -7.85 -11.58 -7.29
CA ILE A 100 -6.44 -11.78 -7.03
C ILE A 100 -6.28 -13.14 -6.36
N THR A 101 -5.43 -14.00 -6.90
CA THR A 101 -5.12 -15.30 -6.28
C THR A 101 -3.62 -15.52 -6.22
N PHE A 102 -3.11 -15.93 -5.07
CA PHE A 102 -1.77 -16.51 -4.95
C PHE A 102 -1.87 -18.03 -5.09
N LYS A 103 -0.99 -18.62 -5.90
CA LYS A 103 -0.82 -20.07 -5.96
C LYS A 103 0.65 -20.38 -5.73
N ASP A 104 0.91 -21.38 -4.90
CA ASP A 104 2.22 -22.00 -4.84
C ASP A 104 2.25 -23.06 -5.95
N ILE A 105 3.19 -22.93 -6.89
CA ILE A 105 3.31 -23.88 -8.00
C ILE A 105 4.68 -24.52 -7.88
N ASN A 106 4.67 -25.83 -7.61
CA ASN A 106 5.89 -26.60 -7.42
C ASN A 106 6.50 -27.00 -8.77
N ILE A 107 6.99 -26.01 -9.53
CA ILE A 107 7.83 -26.22 -10.72
C ILE A 107 9.28 -26.00 -10.29
N GLY A 108 9.98 -27.08 -9.94
CA GLY A 108 11.35 -27.01 -9.43
C GLY A 108 11.43 -26.56 -7.96
N THR A 109 12.38 -25.69 -7.63
CA THR A 109 12.75 -25.35 -6.24
C THR A 109 12.13 -24.02 -5.74
N GLN A 110 10.80 -23.91 -5.80
CA GLN A 110 9.96 -22.80 -5.29
C GLN A 110 9.68 -21.68 -6.32
N CYS A 111 8.40 -21.53 -6.67
CA CYS A 111 7.89 -20.37 -7.40
C CYS A 111 6.53 -19.95 -6.81
N ALA A 112 6.44 -18.74 -6.27
CA ALA A 112 5.18 -18.10 -5.97
C ALA A 112 4.60 -17.51 -7.26
N PHE A 113 3.30 -17.72 -7.46
CA PHE A 113 2.54 -17.29 -8.62
C PHE A 113 1.35 -16.43 -8.20
N TYR A 114 1.02 -15.43 -9.00
CA TYR A 114 -0.27 -14.75 -8.88
C TYR A 114 -1.08 -14.81 -10.18
N HIS A 115 -2.39 -14.85 -10.04
CA HIS A 115 -3.35 -14.71 -11.13
C HIS A 115 -4.21 -13.47 -10.90
N LEU A 116 -4.39 -12.70 -11.96
CA LEU A 116 -5.23 -11.51 -12.00
C LEU A 116 -6.19 -11.61 -13.17
N ASP A 117 -7.49 -11.71 -12.88
CA ASP A 117 -8.55 -11.62 -13.89
C ASP A 117 -8.99 -10.17 -14.06
N ILE A 118 -8.93 -9.67 -15.30
CA ILE A 118 -9.41 -8.34 -15.70
C ILE A 118 -10.50 -8.51 -16.76
N LYS A 119 -11.30 -7.45 -16.95
CA LYS A 119 -12.31 -7.36 -18.02
C LYS A 119 -11.72 -7.77 -19.38
N GLU A 120 -12.59 -8.24 -20.28
CA GLU A 120 -12.26 -8.60 -21.68
C GLU A 120 -11.35 -9.84 -21.84
N GLY A 121 -11.18 -10.63 -20.78
CA GLY A 121 -10.42 -11.89 -20.84
C GLY A 121 -8.91 -11.70 -20.68
N HIS A 122 -8.48 -10.51 -20.25
CA HIS A 122 -7.09 -10.27 -19.90
C HIS A 122 -6.76 -10.93 -18.56
N THR A 123 -5.95 -11.99 -18.63
CA THR A 123 -5.39 -12.65 -17.45
C THR A 123 -3.89 -12.35 -17.36
N PHE A 124 -3.42 -11.87 -16.22
CA PHE A 124 -1.98 -11.76 -15.97
C PHE A 124 -1.51 -12.82 -15.00
N SER A 125 -0.29 -13.27 -15.23
CA SER A 125 0.35 -14.32 -14.46
C SER A 125 1.84 -14.08 -14.42
N TYR A 126 2.42 -14.21 -13.23
CA TYR A 126 3.84 -13.95 -13.02
C TYR A 126 4.40 -14.96 -12.04
N PHE A 127 5.61 -15.43 -12.34
CA PHE A 127 6.35 -16.39 -11.53
C PHE A 127 7.53 -15.69 -10.88
N ALA A 128 7.64 -15.82 -9.56
CA ALA A 128 8.80 -15.36 -8.82
C ALA A 128 9.31 -16.45 -7.88
N LYS A 129 10.63 -16.52 -7.71
CA LYS A 129 11.28 -17.51 -6.84
C LYS A 129 10.94 -17.35 -5.35
N LYS A 130 10.38 -16.22 -4.95
CA LYS A 130 10.02 -15.89 -3.55
C LYS A 130 8.65 -15.23 -3.50
N TYR A 131 7.92 -15.50 -2.43
CA TYR A 131 6.61 -14.92 -2.16
C TYR A 131 6.65 -13.39 -2.18
N GLU A 132 7.63 -12.76 -1.54
CA GLU A 132 7.73 -11.30 -1.46
C GLU A 132 7.87 -10.66 -2.84
N LYS A 133 8.60 -11.32 -3.75
CA LYS A 133 8.76 -10.87 -5.13
C LYS A 133 7.52 -11.09 -5.98
N ALA A 134 6.79 -12.18 -5.76
CA ALA A 134 5.48 -12.38 -6.40
C ALA A 134 4.47 -11.32 -5.93
N ARG A 135 4.44 -11.03 -4.62
CA ARG A 135 3.56 -10.02 -4.01
C ARG A 135 3.87 -8.60 -4.50
N GLU A 136 5.14 -8.22 -4.53
CA GLU A 136 5.60 -6.94 -5.08
C GLU A 136 5.20 -6.79 -6.56
N GLY A 137 5.48 -7.81 -7.37
CA GLY A 137 5.12 -7.83 -8.79
C GLY A 137 3.62 -7.74 -9.04
N LEU A 138 2.82 -8.43 -8.21
CA LEU A 138 1.35 -8.35 -8.27
C LEU A 138 0.85 -6.93 -8.03
N VAL A 139 1.31 -6.28 -6.96
CA VAL A 139 0.86 -4.92 -6.62
C VAL A 139 1.25 -3.93 -7.72
N MET A 140 2.48 -4.01 -8.24
CA MET A 140 2.91 -3.18 -9.36
C MET A 140 2.02 -3.39 -10.60
N LYS A 141 1.68 -4.64 -10.91
CA LYS A 141 0.80 -4.94 -12.05
C LYS A 141 -0.63 -4.47 -11.83
N LEU A 142 -1.15 -4.58 -10.61
CA LEU A 142 -2.46 -4.05 -10.24
C LEU A 142 -2.53 -2.53 -10.40
N ILE A 143 -1.48 -1.81 -10.00
CA ILE A 143 -1.37 -0.36 -10.20
C ILE A 143 -1.40 -0.01 -11.69
N GLU A 144 -0.57 -0.67 -12.49
CA GLU A 144 -0.51 -0.48 -13.95
C GLU A 144 -1.89 -0.67 -14.59
N VAL A 145 -2.53 -1.80 -14.30
CA VAL A 145 -3.87 -2.14 -14.78
C VAL A 145 -4.92 -1.14 -14.27
N HIS A 146 -4.79 -0.63 -13.05
CA HIS A 146 -5.73 0.36 -12.53
C HIS A 146 -5.58 1.72 -13.21
N LYS A 147 -4.35 2.14 -13.53
CA LYS A 147 -4.10 3.34 -14.33
C LYS A 147 -4.74 3.23 -15.71
N GLU A 148 -4.71 2.04 -16.32
CA GLU A 148 -5.27 1.80 -17.66
C GLU A 148 -6.80 1.61 -17.66
N PHE A 149 -7.35 0.87 -16.69
CA PHE A 149 -8.73 0.37 -16.73
C PHE A 149 -9.60 0.76 -15.52
N GLY A 150 -9.06 1.41 -14.47
CA GLY A 150 -9.67 1.49 -13.14
C GLY A 150 -11.11 2.02 -13.06
N ASN A 151 -11.47 2.98 -13.91
CA ASN A 151 -12.84 3.53 -13.98
C ASN A 151 -13.81 2.68 -14.82
N ASN A 152 -13.33 1.68 -15.55
CA ASN A 152 -14.06 0.91 -16.55
C ASN A 152 -14.24 -0.58 -16.20
N ILE A 153 -13.89 -1.00 -14.99
CA ILE A 153 -14.06 -2.39 -14.55
C ILE A 153 -15.55 -2.64 -14.31
N LYS A 154 -16.18 -3.41 -15.21
CA LYS A 154 -17.49 -4.01 -14.95
C LYS A 154 -17.34 -4.96 -13.77
N ARG A 155 -17.97 -4.59 -12.66
CA ARG A 155 -18.06 -5.41 -11.45
C ARG A 155 -19.07 -6.51 -11.77
N PHE A 156 -18.60 -7.76 -11.76
CA PHE A 156 -19.50 -8.90 -11.82
C PHE A 156 -20.02 -9.11 -10.40
N ASP A 157 -21.32 -8.91 -10.22
CA ASP A 157 -22.06 -9.25 -9.00
C ASP A 157 -21.93 -10.74 -8.67
#